data_AF-A0A7C1EJ00-F1
#
_entry.id   AF-A0A7C1EJ00-F1
#
_cell.length_a   1.000
_cell.length_b   1.000
_cell.length_c   1.000
_cell.angle_alpha   90.00
_cell.angle_beta   90.00
_cell.angle_gamma   90.00
#
_symmetry.space_group_name_H-M   'P 1'
#
loop_
_entity.id
_entity.type
_entity.pdbx_description
1 polymer ?
#
loop_
_entity_poly.entity_id
_entity_poly.type
_entity_poly.pdbx_seq_one_letter_code
_entity_poly.pdbx_strand_id
1 'polypeptide(L)'
;MLVKDQPTADETSFHTQGPLPPDAAHLYVTRPCDSALERLINQRDYVALIGPRLSGKSSALLRQWARLRDSKLHIPVYISLGQFKNLSEADWCAQLHVQIAR
;
A
#
# COMPACT_ATOMS: atom_id res chain seq x y z
N MET A 1 24.37 34.70 23.03
CA MET A 1 24.23 33.24 23.21
C MET A 1 22.74 32.95 23.33
N LEU A 2 22.07 32.67 22.20
CA LEU A 2 20.63 32.42 22.17
C LEU A 2 20.42 30.91 22.26
N VAL A 3 19.83 30.48 23.36
CA VAL A 3 19.35 29.11 23.56
C VAL A 3 18.27 28.87 22.51
N LYS A 4 18.54 27.98 21.57
CA LYS A 4 17.50 27.44 20.68
C LYS A 4 16.74 26.41 21.50
N ASP A 5 15.53 26.76 21.92
CA ASP A 5 14.56 25.79 22.41
C ASP A 5 14.40 24.70 21.35
N GLN A 6 14.68 23.46 21.76
CA GLN A 6 14.37 22.29 20.96
C GLN A 6 12.84 22.14 20.89
N PRO A 7 12.25 21.97 19.70
CA PRO A 7 10.83 21.70 19.61
C PRO A 7 10.56 20.31 20.20
N THR A 8 9.74 20.30 21.26
CA THR A 8 9.14 19.10 21.83
C THR A 8 8.27 18.44 20.78
N ALA A 9 8.63 17.22 20.39
CA ALA A 9 7.85 16.39 19.49
C ALA A 9 6.57 15.93 20.21
N ASP A 10 5.44 16.58 19.92
CA ASP A 10 4.13 16.00 20.17
C ASP A 10 3.12 16.41 19.09
N GLU A 11 2.45 15.38 18.58
CA GLU A 11 1.15 15.33 17.91
C GLU A 11 0.80 16.40 16.84
N THR A 12 0.84 15.95 15.56
CA THR A 12 0.17 16.46 14.34
C THR A 12 1.11 16.75 13.16
N SER A 13 2.01 15.83 12.82
CA SER A 13 2.60 15.85 11.47
C SER A 13 1.52 15.49 10.44
N PHE A 14 1.06 16.48 9.66
CA PHE A 14 0.15 16.25 8.54
C PHE A 14 0.90 15.43 7.45
N HIS A 15 0.62 14.13 7.38
CA HIS A 15 1.29 13.21 6.46
C HIS A 15 0.73 13.38 5.04
N THR A 16 1.46 14.13 4.21
CA THR A 16 1.13 14.32 2.78
C THR A 16 1.63 13.18 1.89
N GLN A 17 2.45 12.28 2.42
CA GLN A 17 3.01 11.15 1.69
C GLN A 17 2.12 9.91 1.84
N GLY A 18 1.94 9.18 0.76
CA GLY A 18 1.28 7.87 0.76
C GLY A 18 2.30 6.73 0.87
N PRO A 19 1.84 5.51 1.21
CA PRO A 19 0.46 5.16 1.54
C PRO A 19 0.04 5.54 2.97
N LEU A 20 -1.27 5.56 3.23
CA LEU A 20 -1.82 5.77 4.57
C LEU A 20 -1.34 4.63 5.50
N PRO A 21 -0.73 4.95 6.66
CA PRO A 21 -0.23 3.91 7.53
C PRO A 21 -1.39 3.11 8.18
N PRO A 22 -1.16 1.85 8.60
CA PRO A 22 -2.22 0.94 9.03
C PRO A 22 -3.01 1.43 10.25
N ASP A 23 -2.34 2.10 11.19
CA ASP A 23 -2.93 2.73 12.40
C ASP A 23 -3.86 3.90 12.06
N ALA A 24 -3.59 4.59 10.95
CA ALA A 24 -4.41 5.67 10.42
C ALA A 24 -5.54 5.19 9.49
N ALA A 25 -5.84 3.89 9.40
CA ALA A 25 -6.85 3.36 8.48
C ALA A 25 -8.24 4.00 8.62
N HIS A 26 -8.59 4.48 9.83
CA HIS A 26 -9.83 5.20 10.11
C HIS A 26 -9.96 6.54 9.37
N LEU A 27 -8.85 7.10 8.88
CA LEU A 27 -8.82 8.34 8.06
C LEU A 27 -9.06 8.08 6.57
N TYR A 28 -9.19 6.81 6.15
CA TYR A 28 -9.41 6.48 4.74
C TYR A 28 -10.86 6.80 4.32
N VAL A 29 -11.00 7.72 3.37
CA VAL A 29 -12.29 7.99 2.71
C VAL A 29 -12.54 6.95 1.62
N THR A 30 -13.62 6.18 1.77
CA THR A 30 -14.04 5.17 0.79
C THR A 30 -14.51 5.83 -0.52
N ARG A 31 -14.16 5.21 -1.65
CA ARG A 31 -14.37 5.72 -3.00
C ARG A 31 -15.13 4.68 -3.83
N PRO A 32 -15.82 5.10 -4.91
CA PRO A 32 -16.50 4.15 -5.81
C PRO A 32 -15.58 3.05 -6.38
N CYS A 33 -14.28 3.34 -6.57
CA CYS A 33 -13.32 2.36 -7.05
C CYS A 33 -13.04 1.22 -6.05
N ASP A 34 -13.27 1.43 -4.75
CA ASP A 34 -13.07 0.38 -3.74
C ASP A 34 -14.05 -0.78 -3.94
N SER A 35 -15.33 -0.46 -4.17
CA SER A 35 -16.37 -1.46 -4.43
C SER A 35 -16.16 -2.18 -5.77
N ALA A 36 -15.70 -1.45 -6.79
CA ALA A 36 -15.37 -2.04 -8.09
C ALA A 36 -14.19 -3.03 -7.98
N LEU A 37 -13.16 -2.65 -7.22
CA LEU A 37 -12.00 -3.50 -6.95
C LEU A 37 -12.40 -4.77 -6.20
N GLU A 38 -13.22 -4.65 -5.15
CA GLU A 38 -13.74 -5.79 -4.39
C GLU A 38 -14.56 -6.76 -5.27
N ARG A 39 -15.43 -6.24 -6.13
CA ARG A 39 -16.19 -7.05 -7.08
C ARG A 39 -15.26 -7.85 -8.01
N LEU A 40 -14.24 -7.21 -8.57
CA LEU A 40 -13.32 -7.85 -9.52
C LEU A 40 -12.41 -8.89 -8.84
N ILE A 41 -11.95 -8.62 -7.61
CA ILE A 41 -11.20 -9.59 -6.81
C ILE A 41 -12.04 -10.85 -6.57
N ASN A 42 -13.31 -10.70 -6.20
CA ASN A 42 -14.22 -11.84 -5.99
C ASN A 42 -14.50 -12.64 -7.28
N GLN A 43 -14.34 -12.02 -8.44
CA GLN A 43 -14.41 -12.69 -9.75
C GLN A 43 -13.11 -13.40 -10.14
N ARG A 44 -12.05 -13.30 -9.31
CA ARG A 44 -10.68 -13.77 -9.61
C ARG A 44 -10.12 -13.18 -10.90
N ASP A 45 -10.53 -11.94 -11.20
CA ASP A 45 -10.12 -11.24 -12.40
C ASP A 45 -8.88 -10.37 -12.15
N TYR A 46 -8.23 -9.96 -13.24
CA TYR A 46 -7.12 -9.01 -13.21
C TYR A 46 -7.64 -7.57 -13.08
N VAL A 47 -6.99 -6.77 -12.24
CA VAL A 47 -7.36 -5.36 -12.04
C VAL A 47 -6.14 -4.46 -12.10
N ALA A 48 -6.24 -3.40 -12.92
CA ALA A 48 -5.26 -2.32 -12.96
C ALA A 48 -5.84 -1.04 -12.34
N LEU A 49 -5.17 -0.49 -11.32
CA LEU A 49 -5.51 0.80 -10.74
C LEU A 49 -4.65 1.90 -11.37
N ILE A 50 -5.27 2.75 -12.19
CA ILE A 50 -4.58 3.82 -12.93
C ILE A 50 -5.05 5.19 -12.42
N GLY A 51 -4.10 6.12 -12.28
CA GLY A 51 -4.40 7.49 -11.89
C GLY A 51 -3.15 8.29 -11.51
N PRO A 52 -3.28 9.63 -11.35
CA PRO A 52 -2.16 10.53 -11.09
C PRO A 52 -1.35 10.17 -9.83
N ARG A 53 -0.10 10.68 -9.74
CA ARG A 53 0.70 10.53 -8.51
C ARG A 53 -0.07 11.14 -7.33
N LEU A 54 0.08 10.54 -6.14
CA LEU A 54 -0.60 10.96 -4.91
C LEU A 54 -2.15 10.90 -4.95
N SER A 55 -2.76 10.22 -5.92
CA SER A 55 -4.21 10.00 -5.93
C SER A 55 -4.70 8.92 -4.95
N GLY A 56 -3.83 8.35 -4.11
CA GLY A 56 -4.19 7.34 -3.11
C GLY A 56 -4.35 5.90 -3.63
N LYS A 57 -3.81 5.57 -4.80
CA LYS A 57 -3.83 4.19 -5.35
C LYS A 57 -3.22 3.17 -4.39
N SER A 58 -2.01 3.46 -3.88
CA SER A 58 -1.31 2.56 -2.95
C SER A 58 -2.08 2.40 -1.64
N SER A 59 -2.72 3.47 -1.14
CA SER A 59 -3.58 3.39 0.05
C SER A 59 -4.81 2.51 -0.19
N ALA A 60 -5.47 2.64 -1.34
CA ALA A 60 -6.61 1.79 -1.71
C ALA A 60 -6.20 0.31 -1.80
N LEU A 61 -5.06 0.02 -2.44
CA LEU A 61 -4.54 -1.34 -2.59
C LEU A 61 -4.13 -1.97 -1.25
N LEU A 62 -3.46 -1.23 -0.38
CA LEU A 62 -3.08 -1.72 0.95
C LEU A 62 -4.30 -1.95 1.87
N ARG A 63 -5.34 -1.12 1.75
CA ARG A 63 -6.61 -1.37 2.44
C ARG A 63 -7.25 -2.69 2.00
N GLN A 64 -7.30 -2.96 0.70
CA GLN A 64 -7.83 -4.25 0.22
C GLN A 64 -6.92 -5.41 0.63
N TRP A 65 -5.61 -5.25 0.57
CA TRP A 65 -4.67 -6.26 1.06
C TRP A 65 -4.93 -6.60 2.53
N ALA A 66 -5.11 -5.59 3.39
CA ALA A 66 -5.45 -5.80 4.80
C ALA A 66 -6.79 -6.54 4.97
N ARG A 67 -7.84 -6.14 4.23
CA ARG A 67 -9.14 -6.84 4.26
C ARG A 67 -9.03 -8.30 3.79
N LEU A 68 -8.24 -8.57 2.77
CA LEU A 68 -8.03 -9.93 2.25
C LEU A 68 -7.23 -10.79 3.22
N ARG A 69 -6.34 -10.18 4.01
CA ARG A 69 -5.52 -10.88 5.01
C ARG A 69 -6.38 -11.45 6.13
N ASP A 70 -7.46 -10.76 6.46
CA ASP A 70 -8.43 -11.22 7.47
C ASP A 70 -9.42 -12.27 6.90
N SER A 71 -9.37 -12.55 5.59
CA SER A 71 -10.26 -13.49 4.93
C SER A 71 -9.67 -14.90 4.92
N LYS A 72 -10.48 -15.91 5.24
CA LYS A 72 -10.10 -17.34 5.15
C LYS A 72 -9.94 -17.87 3.72
N LEU A 73 -10.37 -17.11 2.72
CA LEU A 73 -10.43 -17.55 1.32
C LEU A 73 -9.22 -17.11 0.49
N HIS A 74 -8.39 -16.21 1.02
CA HIS A 74 -7.37 -15.52 0.24
C HIS A 74 -6.03 -15.53 0.99
N ILE A 75 -4.95 -15.68 0.23
CA ILE A 75 -3.58 -15.48 0.69
C ILE A 75 -3.06 -14.25 -0.07
N PRO A 76 -3.21 -13.03 0.47
CA PRO A 76 -2.85 -11.82 -0.26
C PRO A 76 -1.33 -11.59 -0.19
N VAL A 77 -0.69 -11.53 -1.35
CA VAL A 77 0.73 -11.18 -1.48
C VAL A 77 0.86 -9.73 -1.96
N TYR A 78 1.59 -8.90 -1.23
CA TYR A 78 1.91 -7.52 -1.64
C TYR A 78 3.36 -7.43 -2.10
N ILE A 79 3.56 -7.04 -3.36
CA ILE A 79 4.90 -6.92 -3.96
C ILE A 79 5.15 -5.47 -4.38
N SER A 80 6.13 -4.83 -3.76
CA SER A 80 6.56 -3.48 -4.12
C SER A 80 7.64 -3.54 -5.21
N LEU A 81 7.23 -3.46 -6.48
CA LEU A 81 8.16 -3.58 -7.61
C LEU A 81 9.23 -2.47 -7.69
N GLY A 82 9.01 -1.33 -7.01
CA GLY A 82 9.98 -0.23 -7.01
C GLY A 82 11.37 -0.62 -6.47
N GLN A 83 11.42 -1.59 -5.56
CA GLN A 83 12.67 -2.09 -4.98
C GLN A 83 13.48 -2.97 -5.97
N PHE A 84 12.86 -3.41 -7.07
CA PHE A 84 13.48 -4.28 -8.07
C PHE A 84 13.99 -3.54 -9.30
N LYS A 85 13.86 -2.20 -9.33
CA LYS A 85 14.11 -1.37 -10.54
C LYS A 85 15.48 -1.60 -11.18
N ASN A 86 16.51 -1.87 -10.39
CA ASN A 86 17.90 -1.96 -10.85
C ASN A 86 18.46 -3.40 -10.79
N LEU A 87 17.61 -4.40 -10.59
CA LEU A 87 18.04 -5.80 -10.57
C LEU A 87 18.24 -6.34 -11.99
N SER A 88 19.13 -7.32 -12.12
CA SER A 88 19.17 -8.16 -13.31
C SER A 88 17.87 -8.96 -13.42
N GLU A 89 17.54 -9.47 -14.61
CA GLU A 89 16.34 -10.31 -14.79
C GLU A 89 16.36 -11.56 -13.91
N ALA A 90 17.53 -12.22 -13.79
CA ALA A 90 17.71 -13.38 -12.94
C ALA A 90 17.45 -13.06 -11.45
N ASP A 91 18.01 -11.95 -10.97
CA ASP A 91 17.81 -11.49 -9.59
C ASP A 91 16.37 -11.03 -9.36
N TRP A 92 15.76 -10.39 -10.36
CA TRP A 92 14.36 -9.95 -10.31
C TRP A 92 13.42 -11.14 -10.12
N CYS A 93 13.60 -12.21 -10.92
CA CYS A 93 12.82 -13.45 -10.81
C CYS A 93 13.03 -14.14 -9.45
N ALA A 94 14.28 -14.24 -8.99
CA ALA A 94 14.59 -14.83 -7.69
C ALA A 94 13.93 -14.05 -6.54
N GLN A 95 13.99 -12.72 -6.55
CA GLN A 95 13.36 -11.89 -5.54
C GLN A 95 11.83 -11.98 -5.56
N LEU A 96 11.22 -12.07 -6.75
CA LEU A 96 9.78 -12.25 -6.88
C LEU A 96 9.32 -13.57 -6.21
N HIS A 97 10.01 -14.68 -6.49
CA HIS A 97 9.71 -15.97 -5.87
C HIS A 97 9.82 -15.91 -4.34
N VAL A 98 10.86 -15.26 -3.81
CA VAL A 98 11.03 -15.08 -2.36
C VAL A 98 9.88 -14.28 -1.74
N GLN A 99 9.32 -13.30 -2.45
CA GLN A 99 8.20 -12.50 -1.93
C GLN A 99 6.86 -13.24 -1.97
N ILE A 100 6.66 -14.13 -2.95
CA ILE A 100 5.43 -14.93 -3.08
C ILE A 100 5.42 -16.11 -2.09
N ALA A 101 6.58 -16.70 -1.80
CA ALA A 101 6.68 -17.88 -0.94
C ALA A 101 6.61 -17.58 0.57
N ARG A 102 6.50 -16.32 0.97
CA ARG A 102 6.37 -15.88 2.37
C ARG A 102 4.92 -15.77 2.79
#